data_AF-A0A6G3SBV3-F1
#
_entry.id   AF-A0A6G3SBV3-F1
#
_cell.length_a   1.000
_cell.length_b   1.000
_cell.length_c   1.000
_cell.angle_alpha   90.00
_cell.angle_beta   90.00
_cell.angle_gamma   90.00
#
_symmetry.space_group_name_H-M   'P 1'
#
loop_
_entity.id
_entity.type
_entity.pdbx_description
1 polymer ?
#
loop_
_entity_poly.entity_id
_entity_poly.type
_entity_poly.pdbx_seq_one_letter_code
_entity_poly.pdbx_strand_id
1 'polypeptide(L)'
;LLQADLTAVAPGPLERPLGEALAVLADVESKGGATVYRFTPGSVRRALDAGRTASDLHAFLARHARTPVPQPLAYLIDDVARRHGHLRIGAASAYVRCDDDALMSEILADKRAATLRLRRLAPTVLAAQVDPGTLLEGLRSMG
;
A
#
# COMPACT_ATOMS: atom_id res chain seq x y z
N LEU A 1 19.31 -7.63 -15.91
CA LEU A 1 20.13 -8.50 -15.03
C LEU A 1 20.03 -7.94 -13.63
N LEU A 2 19.75 -8.76 -12.62
CA LEU A 2 19.73 -8.31 -11.21
C LEU A 2 21.06 -8.64 -10.54
N GLN A 3 21.57 -7.71 -9.74
CA GLN A 3 22.86 -7.81 -9.08
C GLN A 3 22.70 -7.72 -7.55
N ALA A 4 23.67 -8.28 -6.82
CA ALA A 4 23.63 -8.36 -5.35
C ALA A 4 23.81 -7.01 -4.65
N ASP A 5 24.31 -5.98 -5.33
CA ASP A 5 24.51 -4.62 -4.86
C ASP A 5 23.26 -3.73 -5.00
N LEU A 6 22.09 -4.36 -5.13
CA LEU A 6 20.78 -3.71 -5.32
C LEU A 6 20.69 -2.92 -6.62
N THR A 7 21.33 -3.40 -7.69
CA THR A 7 21.19 -2.81 -9.03
C THR A 7 20.56 -3.76 -10.04
N ALA A 8 19.94 -3.17 -11.06
CA ALA A 8 19.49 -3.85 -12.26
C ALA A 8 20.10 -3.21 -13.50
N VAL A 9 20.71 -4.02 -14.36
CA VAL A 9 21.27 -3.58 -15.64
C VAL A 9 20.33 -3.95 -16.77
N ALA A 10 19.90 -2.94 -17.52
CA ALA A 10 19.14 -3.06 -18.75
C ALA A 10 20.04 -2.76 -19.97
N PRO A 11 20.44 -3.79 -20.74
CA PRO A 11 21.40 -3.65 -21.84
C PRO A 11 20.82 -3.00 -23.12
N GLY A 12 19.63 -2.41 -23.03
CA GLY A 12 18.93 -1.79 -24.14
C GLY A 12 17.64 -1.12 -23.68
N PRO A 13 16.92 -0.44 -24.60
CA PRO A 13 15.63 0.16 -24.27
C PRO A 13 14.67 -0.92 -23.78
N LEU A 14 14.12 -0.70 -22.59
CA LEU A 14 13.10 -1.58 -22.03
C LEU A 14 11.79 -1.39 -22.82
N GLU A 15 11.01 -2.47 -22.91
CA GLU A 15 9.61 -2.35 -23.33
C GLU A 15 8.90 -1.34 -22.41
N ARG A 16 8.05 -0.49 -22.98
CA ARG A 16 7.39 0.60 -22.23
C ARG A 16 6.79 0.15 -20.89
N PRO A 17 5.98 -0.94 -20.82
CA PRO A 17 5.39 -1.37 -19.55
C PRO A 17 6.43 -1.78 -18.50
N LEU A 18 7.53 -2.40 -18.93
CA LEU A 18 8.64 -2.79 -18.06
C LEU A 18 9.41 -1.55 -17.56
N GLY A 19 9.67 -0.59 -18.45
CA GLY A 19 10.32 0.66 -18.11
C GLY A 19 9.53 1.49 -17.11
N GLU A 20 8.21 1.62 -17.30
CA GLU A 20 7.31 2.35 -16.38
C GLU A 20 7.27 1.69 -15.00
N ALA A 21 7.10 0.38 -14.94
CA ALA A 21 7.09 -0.35 -13.67
C ALA A 21 8.45 -0.25 -12.94
N LEU A 22 9.56 -0.35 -13.68
CA LEU A 22 10.89 -0.25 -13.09
C LEU A 22 11.23 1.18 -12.64
N ALA A 23 10.73 2.22 -13.32
CA ALA A 23 10.90 3.61 -12.91
C ALA A 23 10.17 3.98 -11.60
N VAL A 24 9.14 3.22 -11.24
CA VAL A 24 8.49 3.32 -9.93
C VAL A 24 9.30 2.55 -8.88
N LEU A 25 9.75 1.34 -9.20
CA LEU A 25 10.40 0.42 -8.26
C LEU A 25 11.89 0.71 -8.00
N ALA A 26 12.56 1.45 -8.89
CA ALA A 26 13.97 1.74 -8.81
C ALA A 26 14.28 3.16 -9.32
N ASP A 27 15.42 3.70 -8.90
CA ASP A 27 15.94 4.99 -9.35
C ASP A 27 16.96 4.76 -10.48
N VAL A 28 17.06 5.67 -11.46
CA VAL A 28 18.08 5.54 -12.51
C VAL A 28 19.42 6.06 -11.97
N GLU A 29 20.41 5.18 -11.89
CA GLU A 29 21.76 5.51 -11.45
C GLU A 29 22.64 5.98 -12.62
N SER A 30 22.52 5.33 -13.78
CA SER A 30 23.27 5.70 -14.98
C SER A 30 22.52 5.38 -16.26
N LYS A 31 22.67 6.23 -17.27
CA LYS A 31 22.14 6.08 -18.64
C LYS A 31 23.32 6.05 -19.62
N GLY A 32 24.16 5.02 -19.53
CA GLY A 32 25.26 4.78 -20.45
C GLY A 32 24.88 3.79 -21.56
N GLY A 33 25.84 3.00 -22.03
CA GLY A 33 25.59 1.89 -22.97
C GLY A 33 24.63 0.81 -22.44
N ALA A 34 24.38 0.81 -21.13
CA ALA A 34 23.28 0.13 -20.48
C ALA A 34 22.67 1.07 -19.43
N THR A 35 21.35 1.01 -19.23
CA THR A 35 20.71 1.74 -18.14
C THR A 35 20.85 0.93 -16.86
N VAL A 36 21.42 1.57 -15.83
CA VAL A 36 21.56 0.98 -14.49
C VAL A 36 20.51 1.59 -13.59
N TYR A 37 19.72 0.72 -12.97
CA TYR A 37 18.70 1.07 -11.99
C TYR A 37 19.16 0.63 -10.61
N ARG A 38 18.94 1.46 -9.60
CA ARG A 38 19.25 1.17 -8.20
C ARG A 38 17.96 1.03 -7.41
N PHE A 39 17.82 -0.09 -6.71
CA PHE A 39 16.75 -0.28 -5.75
C PHE A 39 17.13 0.36 -4.42
N THR A 40 16.27 1.23 -3.91
CA THR A 40 16.46 1.91 -2.63
C THR A 40 15.25 1.64 -1.74
N PRO A 41 15.36 1.79 -0.40
CA PRO A 41 14.19 1.74 0.47
C PRO A 41 13.10 2.73 0.03
N GLY A 42 13.49 3.90 -0.48
CA GLY A 42 12.57 4.91 -1.00
C GLY A 42 11.85 4.48 -2.27
N SER A 43 12.55 3.89 -3.24
CA SER A 43 11.93 3.42 -4.50
C SER A 43 10.98 2.24 -4.26
N VAL A 44 11.35 1.30 -3.38
CA VAL A 44 10.46 0.20 -2.98
C VAL A 44 9.22 0.74 -2.26
N ARG A 45 9.40 1.67 -1.32
CA ARG A 45 8.29 2.36 -0.63
C ARG A 45 7.35 3.02 -1.63
N ARG A 46 7.86 3.73 -2.64
CA ARG A 46 7.06 4.36 -3.71
C ARG A 46 6.21 3.33 -4.45
N ALA A 47 6.76 2.16 -4.76
CA ALA A 47 6.00 1.10 -5.43
C ALA A 47 4.86 0.55 -4.55
N LEU A 48 5.09 0.41 -3.25
CA LEU A 48 4.05 0.00 -2.30
C LEU A 48 2.99 1.08 -2.09
N ASP A 49 3.39 2.35 -2.02
CA ASP A 49 2.46 3.49 -1.95
C ASP A 49 1.58 3.60 -3.23
N ALA A 50 2.09 3.13 -4.38
CA ALA A 50 1.34 2.99 -5.62
C ALA A 50 0.41 1.75 -5.67
N GLY A 51 0.24 1.04 -4.56
CA GLY A 51 -0.69 -0.08 -4.40
C GLY A 51 -0.13 -1.45 -4.80
N ARG A 52 1.18 -1.59 -5.04
CA ARG A 52 1.81 -2.91 -5.24
C ARG A 52 2.00 -3.62 -3.91
N THR A 53 1.88 -4.95 -3.90
CA THR A 53 2.24 -5.80 -2.77
C THR A 53 3.67 -6.33 -2.89
N ALA A 54 4.27 -6.78 -1.78
CA ALA A 54 5.57 -7.45 -1.83
C ALA A 54 5.58 -8.65 -2.79
N SER A 55 4.52 -9.46 -2.78
CA SER A 55 4.33 -10.57 -3.70
C SER A 55 4.29 -10.12 -5.17
N ASP A 56 3.63 -9.00 -5.48
CA ASP A 56 3.60 -8.45 -6.84
C ASP A 56 5.00 -8.03 -7.29
N LEU A 57 5.78 -7.41 -6.39
CA LEU A 57 7.14 -6.97 -6.68
C LEU A 57 8.07 -8.16 -6.93
N HIS A 58 8.01 -9.20 -6.09
CA HIS A 58 8.77 -10.43 -6.28
C HIS A 58 8.39 -11.13 -7.58
N ALA A 59 7.10 -11.29 -7.86
CA ALA A 59 6.61 -11.90 -9.10
C ALA A 59 7.03 -11.09 -10.33
N PHE A 60 6.96 -9.76 -10.24
CA PHE A 60 7.39 -8.86 -11.30
C PHE A 60 8.89 -9.02 -11.61
N LEU A 61 9.74 -9.04 -10.59
CA LEU A 61 11.18 -9.21 -10.76
C LEU A 61 11.51 -10.61 -11.30
N ALA A 62 10.91 -11.66 -10.75
CA ALA A 62 11.11 -13.03 -11.19
C ALA A 62 10.72 -13.24 -12.67
N ARG A 63 9.65 -12.57 -13.13
CA ARG A 63 9.19 -12.64 -14.52
C ARG A 63 10.13 -11.97 -15.52
N HIS A 64 10.77 -10.85 -15.14
CA HIS A 64 11.55 -10.04 -16.09
C HIS A 64 13.07 -10.17 -15.92
N ALA A 65 13.54 -10.73 -14.81
CA ALA A 65 14.96 -10.95 -14.58
C ALA A 65 15.46 -12.18 -15.34
N ARG A 66 16.67 -12.07 -15.90
CA ARG A 66 17.40 -13.21 -16.49
C ARG A 66 18.21 -13.99 -15.46
N THR A 67 18.29 -13.48 -14.25
CA THR A 67 18.96 -14.07 -13.10
C THR A 67 17.95 -14.22 -11.97
N PRO A 68 18.13 -15.18 -11.05
CA PRO A 68 17.33 -15.24 -9.84
C PRO A 68 17.38 -13.90 -9.07
N VAL A 69 16.31 -13.57 -8.35
CA VAL A 69 16.28 -12.38 -7.51
C VAL A 69 17.33 -12.52 -6.39
N PRO A 70 18.32 -11.62 -6.30
CA PRO A 70 19.34 -11.70 -5.27
C PRO A 70 18.73 -11.56 -3.87
N GLN A 71 19.22 -12.34 -2.91
CA GLN A 71 18.74 -12.30 -1.52
C GLN A 71 18.73 -10.88 -0.91
N PRO A 72 19.75 -10.01 -1.10
CA PRO A 72 19.70 -8.65 -0.58
C PRO A 72 18.51 -7.83 -1.11
N LEU A 73 18.15 -8.02 -2.38
CA LEU A 73 17.00 -7.35 -2.98
C LEU A 73 15.68 -7.90 -2.44
N ALA A 74 15.59 -9.22 -2.28
CA ALA A 74 14.42 -9.84 -1.68
C ALA A 74 14.20 -9.33 -0.24
N TYR A 75 15.26 -9.30 0.55
CA TYR A 75 15.23 -8.78 1.92
C TYR A 75 14.81 -7.31 1.98
N LEU A 76 15.34 -6.47 1.09
CA LEU A 76 14.94 -5.06 0.99
C LEU A 76 13.43 -4.92 0.75
N ILE A 77 12.88 -5.70 -0.17
CA ILE A 77 11.44 -5.68 -0.48
C ILE A 77 10.62 -6.07 0.74
N ASP A 78 10.96 -7.19 1.36
CA ASP A 78 10.21 -7.73 2.49
C ASP A 78 10.28 -6.83 3.72
N ASP A 79 11.44 -6.25 4.01
CA ASP A 79 11.60 -5.38 5.17
C ASP A 79 10.92 -4.02 4.98
N VAL A 80 10.97 -3.44 3.77
CA VAL A 80 10.20 -2.22 3.47
C VAL A 80 8.70 -2.51 3.47
N ALA A 81 8.25 -3.63 2.92
CA ALA A 81 6.85 -4.03 2.94
C ALA A 81 6.33 -4.29 4.35
N ARG A 82 7.12 -4.95 5.20
CA ARG A 82 6.80 -5.14 6.62
C ARG A 82 6.61 -3.80 7.32
N ARG A 83 7.47 -2.81 7.01
CA ARG A 83 7.43 -1.47 7.60
C ARG A 83 6.39 -0.53 6.97
N HIS A 84 5.91 -0.86 5.76
CA HIS A 84 4.90 -0.11 5.03
C HIS A 84 3.52 -0.31 5.64
N GLY A 85 2.74 0.77 5.75
CA GLY A 85 1.37 0.69 6.25
C GLY A 85 1.21 0.45 7.77
N HIS A 86 2.29 0.46 8.56
CA HIS A 86 2.20 0.46 10.04
C HIS A 86 1.42 1.64 10.60
N LEU A 87 1.50 2.78 9.92
CA LEU A 87 0.73 3.98 10.25
C LEU A 87 -0.22 4.28 9.10
N ARG A 88 -1.52 4.35 9.41
CA ARG A 88 -2.56 4.74 8.47
C ARG A 88 -3.17 6.05 8.94
N ILE A 89 -3.07 7.07 8.11
CA ILE A 89 -3.70 8.38 8.35
C ILE A 89 -4.99 8.40 7.53
N GLY A 90 -6.07 8.89 8.13
CA GLY A 90 -7.33 9.13 7.45
C GLY A 90 -8.08 10.22 8.16
N ALA A 91 -8.90 10.97 7.44
CA ALA A 91 -9.81 11.93 8.04
C ALA A 91 -10.79 11.21 8.99
N ALA A 92 -11.26 11.90 10.01
CA ALA A 92 -12.35 11.47 10.86
C ALA A 92 -13.15 12.73 11.23
N SER A 93 -14.29 12.90 10.58
CA SER A 93 -15.13 14.11 10.72
C SER A 93 -16.02 14.03 11.96
N ALA A 94 -16.36 12.82 12.39
CA ALA A 94 -17.09 12.54 13.62
C ALA A 94 -16.69 11.17 14.20
N TYR A 95 -17.02 10.91 15.47
CA TYR A 95 -16.89 9.60 16.09
C TYR A 95 -18.09 9.29 16.99
N VAL A 96 -18.37 8.01 17.19
CA VAL A 96 -19.35 7.52 18.14
C VAL A 96 -18.67 6.54 19.09
N ARG A 97 -19.01 6.65 20.38
CA ARG A 97 -18.57 5.75 21.44
C ARG A 97 -19.80 5.10 22.07
N CYS A 98 -19.74 3.79 22.28
CA CYS A 98 -20.76 3.05 23.02
C CYS A 98 -20.06 2.01 23.90
N ASP A 99 -20.56 1.77 25.10
CA ASP A 99 -19.99 0.78 26.01
C ASP A 99 -20.34 -0.68 25.61
N ASP A 100 -21.07 -0.88 24.51
CA ASP A 100 -21.45 -2.18 23.95
C ASP A 100 -20.76 -2.44 22.58
N ASP A 101 -19.82 -3.39 22.56
CA ASP A 101 -19.11 -3.83 21.35
C ASP A 101 -20.01 -4.59 20.36
N ALA A 102 -21.02 -5.31 20.86
CA ALA A 102 -21.96 -6.04 20.01
C ALA A 102 -22.79 -5.04 19.19
N LEU A 103 -23.28 -3.97 19.82
CA LEU A 103 -23.99 -2.89 19.12
C LEU A 103 -23.09 -2.21 18.08
N MET A 104 -21.83 -1.92 18.43
CA MET A 104 -20.88 -1.35 17.47
C MET A 104 -20.64 -2.27 16.26
N SER A 105 -20.68 -3.59 16.46
CA SER A 105 -20.53 -4.58 15.39
C SER A 105 -21.77 -4.67 14.51
N GLU A 106 -22.96 -4.60 15.12
CA GLU A 106 -24.25 -4.57 14.43
C GLU A 106 -24.36 -3.34 13.52
N ILE A 107 -24.00 -2.15 14.02
CA ILE A 107 -23.98 -0.91 13.23
C ILE A 107 -23.06 -1.05 12.00
N LEU A 108 -21.88 -1.67 12.15
CA LEU A 108 -20.95 -1.87 11.03
C LEU A 108 -21.45 -2.90 10.01
N ALA A 109 -22.26 -3.87 10.45
CA ALA A 109 -22.83 -4.90 9.59
C ALA A 109 -24.07 -4.43 8.82
N ASP A 110 -24.75 -3.38 9.30
CA ASP A 110 -25.92 -2.82 8.62
C ASP A 110 -25.53 -2.13 7.30
N LYS A 111 -26.16 -2.55 6.20
CA LYS A 111 -25.93 -1.99 4.86
C LYS A 111 -26.25 -0.50 4.78
N ARG A 112 -27.17 0.02 5.60
CA ARG A 112 -27.53 1.44 5.66
C ARG A 112 -26.35 2.30 6.14
N ALA A 113 -25.49 1.76 7.00
CA ALA A 113 -24.30 2.44 7.52
C ALA A 113 -23.20 2.65 6.46
N ALA A 114 -23.30 2.03 5.28
CA ALA A 114 -22.33 2.22 4.19
C ALA A 114 -22.17 3.70 3.78
N THR A 115 -23.26 4.47 3.86
CA THR A 115 -23.27 5.91 3.56
C THR A 115 -22.47 6.75 4.57
N LEU A 116 -22.38 6.27 5.82
CA LEU A 116 -21.68 6.94 6.93
C LEU A 116 -20.16 6.71 6.90
N ARG A 117 -19.70 5.76 6.07
CA ARG A 117 -18.28 5.38 5.89
C ARG A 117 -17.59 5.14 7.23
N LEU A 118 -18.26 4.35 8.08
CA LEU A 118 -17.77 4.03 9.42
C LEU A 118 -16.48 3.20 9.36
N ARG A 119 -15.58 3.47 10.29
CA ARG A 119 -14.35 2.71 10.50
C ARG A 119 -14.14 2.48 11.99
N ARG A 120 -13.94 1.22 12.38
CA ARG A 120 -13.66 0.87 13.77
C ARG A 120 -12.26 1.33 14.17
N LEU A 121 -12.17 2.09 15.27
CA LEU A 121 -10.91 2.55 15.86
C LEU A 121 -10.56 1.78 17.14
N ALA A 122 -11.58 1.37 17.90
CA ALA A 122 -11.50 0.50 19.07
C ALA A 122 -12.79 -0.33 19.16
N PRO A 123 -12.88 -1.38 20.00
CA PRO A 123 -14.12 -2.17 20.15
C PRO A 123 -15.37 -1.30 20.37
N THR A 124 -15.22 -0.25 21.17
CA THR A 124 -16.29 0.67 21.59
C THR A 124 -16.27 2.01 20.87
N VAL A 125 -15.49 2.16 19.78
CA VAL A 125 -15.32 3.44 19.08
C VAL A 125 -15.32 3.26 17.56
N LEU A 126 -16.24 3.95 16.88
CA LEU A 126 -16.26 4.09 15.42
C LEU A 126 -15.99 5.54 15.02
N ALA A 127 -15.18 5.74 13.98
CA ALA A 127 -15.03 7.02 13.30
C ALA A 127 -15.87 7.04 12.03
N ALA A 128 -16.42 8.21 11.69
CA ALA A 128 -17.17 8.46 10.46
C ALA A 128 -16.44 9.49 9.59
N GLN A 129 -16.63 9.40 8.26
CA GLN A 129 -16.16 10.42 7.31
C GLN A 129 -17.16 11.57 7.14
N VAL A 130 -18.40 11.40 7.61
CA VAL A 130 -19.45 12.41 7.59
C VAL A 130 -19.41 13.28 8.84
N ASP A 131 -20.02 14.46 8.78
CA ASP A 131 -20.13 15.36 9.92
C ASP A 131 -21.03 14.77 11.04
N PRO A 132 -20.96 15.32 12.26
CA PRO A 132 -21.73 14.79 13.40
C PRO A 132 -23.25 14.78 13.21
N GLY A 133 -23.81 15.74 12.47
CA GLY A 133 -25.25 15.83 12.23
C GLY A 133 -25.72 14.70 11.33
N THR A 134 -25.05 14.51 10.20
CA THR A 134 -25.31 13.40 9.26
C THR A 134 -25.11 12.04 9.95
N LEU A 135 -24.10 11.90 10.81
CA LEU A 135 -23.88 10.67 11.59
C LEU A 135 -25.07 10.37 12.51
N LEU A 136 -25.55 11.37 13.25
CA LEU A 136 -26.68 11.21 14.17
C LEU A 136 -27.97 10.83 13.43
N GLU A 137 -28.27 11.49 12.32
CA GLU A 137 -29.45 11.19 11.51
C GLU A 137 -29.38 9.79 10.90
N GLY A 138 -28.21 9.41 10.37
CA GLY A 138 -27.98 8.08 9.82
C GLY A 138 -28.17 6.98 10.86
N LEU A 139 -27.59 7.13 12.05
CA LEU A 139 -27.78 6.17 13.14
C LEU A 139 -29.25 6.07 13.57
N ARG A 140 -29.98 7.20 13.69
CA ARG A 140 -31.41 7.19 14.00
C ARG A 140 -32.27 6.50 12.94
N SER A 141 -31.87 6.56 11.68
CA SER A 141 -32.56 5.85 10.60
C SER A 141 -32.40 4.31 10.69
N MET A 142 -31.46 3.85 11.52
CA MET A 142 -31.15 2.44 11.69
C MET A 142 -31.99 1.75 12.78
N GLY A 143 -32.45 2.51 13.78
CA GLY A 143 -33.23 2.03 14.93
C GLY A 143 -32.78 2.71 16.21
#